data_AF-A0A2V7FI67-F1
#
_entry.id   AF-A0A2V7FI67-F1
#
_cell.length_a   1.000
_cell.length_b   1.000
_cell.length_c   1.000
_cell.angle_alpha   90.00
_cell.angle_beta   90.00
_cell.angle_gamma   90.00
#
_symmetry.space_group_name_H-M   'P 1'
#
loop_
_entity.id
_entity.type
_entity.pdbx_description
1 polymer ?
#
loop_
_entity_poly.entity_id
_entity_poly.type
_entity_poly.pdbx_seq_one_letter_code
_entity_poly.pdbx_strand_id
1 'polypeptide(L)'
;MGGRVGRYGGPAVSEHGARPPLPRDEFIEWVRREGEYRYHDHHRYHHLMHDGKLTRVQLQQWVLNRYYYQTRVPIKDAIILSKSNDPAFRRMWIRRIRDHDGDVAGEGGLELWLRLADGVGLDREEVASCRSVLPGVRFACDGYVQLVSERSLVEAVASSLTEFFSPDLMTRRVLAWERHYPWIAKDMLDYFRTRPPRARQDSREAIEFVIAHATTYELQEQCIAALIRKTEILWHLLDCLWVAVVAAKARLRWDARSSRHLLLYPERGLILNPTAADVIQLCTGAHTVADIVDRLAAKYAPQPRETVEREVLTFLVNMADRGLIREHDD
;
A
#
# COMPACT_ATOMS: atom_id res chain seq x y z
N MET A 1 -44.56 -59.27 27.05
CA MET A 1 -43.29 -58.80 27.68
C MET A 1 -42.18 -59.07 26.66
N GLY A 2 -41.34 -58.16 26.21
CA GLY A 2 -41.08 -56.77 26.52
C GLY A 2 -40.36 -56.15 25.31
N GLY A 3 -40.46 -54.83 25.16
CA GLY A 3 -40.12 -54.10 23.94
C GLY A 3 -38.63 -53.80 23.70
N ARG A 4 -38.36 -53.28 22.50
CA ARG A 4 -37.20 -52.46 22.08
C ARG A 4 -37.73 -51.54 20.98
N VAL A 5 -38.20 -50.33 21.29
CA VAL A 5 -37.45 -49.06 21.41
C VAL A 5 -36.51 -48.85 20.23
N GLY A 6 -36.89 -47.90 19.37
CA GLY A 6 -36.16 -47.51 18.19
C GLY A 6 -34.85 -46.78 18.49
N ARG A 7 -33.97 -46.76 17.47
CA ARG A 7 -32.91 -45.78 17.34
C ARG A 7 -32.98 -45.20 15.94
N TYR A 8 -33.42 -43.94 15.88
CA TYR A 8 -33.15 -43.03 14.78
C TYR A 8 -31.63 -42.90 14.65
N GLY A 9 -31.06 -43.53 13.62
CA GLY A 9 -29.73 -43.19 13.14
C GLY A 9 -29.83 -41.91 12.32
N GLY A 10 -29.64 -40.76 12.97
CA GLY A 10 -29.37 -39.52 12.25
C GLY A 10 -28.01 -39.65 11.54
N PRO A 11 -27.85 -39.10 10.33
CA PRO A 11 -26.56 -39.09 9.65
C PRO A 11 -25.54 -38.34 10.52
N ALA A 12 -24.36 -38.95 10.66
CA ALA A 12 -23.22 -38.32 11.30
C ALA A 12 -23.02 -36.94 10.69
N VAL A 13 -22.95 -35.92 11.56
CA VAL A 13 -22.50 -34.58 11.20
C VAL A 13 -21.11 -34.75 10.61
N SER A 14 -20.97 -34.51 9.30
CA SER A 14 -19.67 -34.52 8.65
C SER A 14 -18.82 -33.41 9.27
N GLU A 15 -17.81 -33.80 10.05
CA GLU A 15 -16.66 -32.95 10.32
C GLU A 15 -16.23 -32.35 8.98
N HIS A 16 -16.35 -31.04 8.84
CA HIS A 16 -15.84 -30.33 7.67
C HIS A 16 -14.32 -30.57 7.64
N GLY A 17 -13.89 -31.54 6.83
CA GLY A 17 -12.48 -31.86 6.68
C GLY A 17 -11.72 -30.61 6.26
N ALA A 18 -10.78 -30.17 7.10
CA ALA A 18 -9.90 -29.05 6.81
C ALA A 18 -9.23 -29.29 5.45
N ARG A 19 -9.23 -28.25 4.60
CA ARG A 19 -8.64 -28.34 3.26
C ARG A 19 -7.14 -28.66 3.40
N PRO A 20 -6.59 -29.64 2.66
CA PRO A 20 -5.15 -29.88 2.69
C PRO A 20 -4.37 -28.65 2.22
N PRO A 21 -3.13 -28.42 2.73
CA PRO A 21 -2.30 -27.33 2.27
C PRO A 21 -2.07 -27.43 0.75
N LEU A 22 -2.06 -26.28 0.09
CA LEU A 22 -1.72 -26.22 -1.32
C LEU A 22 -0.29 -26.72 -1.55
N PRO A 23 -0.04 -27.45 -2.64
CA PRO A 23 1.32 -27.75 -3.10
C PRO A 23 2.13 -26.47 -3.29
N ARG A 24 3.46 -26.62 -3.21
CA ARG A 24 4.43 -25.53 -3.33
C ARG A 24 4.14 -24.58 -4.49
N ASP A 25 3.98 -25.11 -5.70
CA ASP A 25 3.84 -24.29 -6.90
C ASP A 25 2.49 -23.55 -6.93
N GLU A 26 1.41 -24.19 -6.47
CA GLU A 26 0.09 -23.56 -6.34
C GLU A 26 0.10 -22.43 -5.29
N PHE A 27 0.81 -22.63 -4.18
CA PHE A 27 0.93 -21.60 -3.15
C PHE A 27 1.78 -20.40 -3.62
N ILE A 28 2.89 -20.65 -4.34
CA ILE A 28 3.70 -19.58 -4.96
C ILE A 28 2.86 -18.79 -5.96
N GLU A 29 2.08 -19.48 -6.79
CA GLU A 29 1.22 -18.82 -7.77
C GLU A 29 0.16 -17.95 -7.08
N TRP A 30 -0.40 -18.43 -5.97
CA TRP A 30 -1.33 -17.62 -5.17
C TRP A 30 -0.67 -16.36 -4.62
N VAL A 31 0.51 -16.47 -4.01
CA VAL A 31 1.29 -15.32 -3.53
C VAL A 31 1.55 -14.31 -4.65
N ARG A 32 1.97 -14.79 -5.82
CA ARG A 32 2.26 -13.93 -6.99
C ARG A 32 1.01 -13.22 -7.47
N ARG A 33 -0.08 -13.95 -7.67
CA ARG A 33 -1.35 -13.41 -8.15
C ARG A 33 -1.90 -12.32 -7.24
N GLU A 34 -1.99 -12.58 -5.93
CA GLU A 34 -2.55 -11.57 -5.01
C GLU A 34 -1.66 -10.35 -4.88
N GLY A 35 -0.35 -10.56 -4.89
CA GLY A 35 0.65 -9.51 -4.79
C GLY A 35 0.70 -8.62 -6.03
N GLU A 36 0.79 -9.20 -7.22
CA GLU A 36 0.82 -8.47 -8.50
C GLU A 36 -0.46 -7.64 -8.67
N TYR A 37 -1.63 -8.26 -8.52
CA TYR A 37 -2.92 -7.59 -8.70
C TYR A 37 -3.12 -6.37 -7.78
N ARG A 38 -2.51 -6.36 -6.60
CA ARG A 38 -2.71 -5.31 -5.58
C ARG A 38 -1.50 -4.41 -5.37
N TYR A 39 -0.43 -4.62 -6.13
CA TYR A 39 0.78 -3.85 -5.89
C TYR A 39 0.56 -2.39 -6.22
N HIS A 40 1.19 -1.51 -5.43
CA HIS A 40 0.91 -0.08 -5.46
C HIS A 40 1.37 0.62 -6.73
N ASP A 41 2.08 -0.05 -7.65
CA ASP A 41 2.51 0.55 -8.91
C ASP A 41 1.35 0.73 -9.90
N HIS A 42 0.24 0.05 -9.67
CA HIS A 42 -1.05 0.29 -10.32
C HIS A 42 -1.78 1.54 -9.79
N HIS A 43 -1.29 2.15 -8.71
CA HIS A 43 -1.89 3.36 -8.17
C HIS A 43 -1.67 4.55 -9.12
N ARG A 44 -2.70 5.39 -9.31
CA ARG A 44 -2.68 6.54 -10.22
C ARG A 44 -1.50 7.48 -9.98
N TYR A 45 -1.22 7.80 -8.72
CA TYR A 45 -0.05 8.59 -8.32
C TYR A 45 1.27 8.03 -8.87
N HIS A 46 1.43 6.70 -8.88
CA HIS A 46 2.61 6.06 -9.46
C HIS A 46 2.61 6.15 -10.98
N HIS A 47 1.48 5.99 -11.65
CA HIS A 47 1.40 6.21 -13.10
C HIS A 47 1.79 7.64 -13.49
N LEU A 48 1.26 8.64 -12.79
CA LEU A 48 1.59 10.05 -13.02
C LEU A 48 3.07 10.33 -12.77
N MET A 49 3.67 9.71 -11.75
CA MET A 49 5.11 9.80 -11.51
C MET A 49 5.93 9.26 -12.70
N HIS A 50 5.61 8.07 -13.21
CA HIS A 50 6.37 7.45 -14.30
C HIS A 50 6.15 8.14 -15.64
N ASP A 51 4.97 8.73 -15.83
CA ASP A 51 4.62 9.51 -17.03
C ASP A 51 5.22 10.92 -17.05
N GLY A 52 5.89 11.35 -15.98
CA GLY A 52 6.46 12.70 -15.87
C GLY A 52 5.43 13.80 -15.57
N LYS A 53 4.27 13.44 -15.01
CA LYS A 53 3.14 14.34 -14.78
C LYS A 53 3.03 14.85 -13.35
N LEU A 54 3.85 14.36 -12.42
CA LEU A 54 3.88 14.95 -11.09
C LEU A 54 4.60 16.29 -11.11
N THR A 55 4.07 17.25 -10.35
CA THR A 55 4.77 18.51 -10.08
C THR A 55 5.96 18.26 -9.15
N ARG A 56 6.87 19.24 -9.10
CA ARG A 56 8.01 19.18 -8.17
C ARG A 56 7.55 19.03 -6.72
N VAL A 57 6.51 19.77 -6.32
CA VAL A 57 5.96 19.72 -4.96
C VAL A 57 5.38 18.34 -4.66
N GLN A 58 4.62 17.75 -5.58
CA GLN A 58 4.10 16.39 -5.41
C GLN A 58 5.24 15.37 -5.24
N LEU A 59 6.25 15.43 -6.11
CA LEU A 59 7.41 14.54 -6.01
C LEU A 59 8.14 14.68 -4.66
N GLN A 60 8.31 15.91 -4.18
CA GLN A 60 8.86 16.22 -2.86
C GLN A 60 7.99 15.65 -1.73
N GLN A 61 6.67 15.80 -1.79
CA GLN A 61 5.75 15.24 -0.80
C GLN A 61 5.84 13.70 -0.74
N TRP A 62 5.98 13.05 -1.89
CA TRP A 62 6.20 11.61 -1.95
C TRP A 62 7.52 11.21 -1.29
N VAL A 63 8.63 11.90 -1.57
CA VAL A 63 9.94 11.62 -0.95
C VAL A 63 9.89 11.82 0.57
N LEU A 64 9.32 12.94 1.03
CA LEU A 64 9.19 13.28 2.45
C LEU A 64 8.38 12.25 3.22
N ASN A 65 7.18 11.92 2.73
CA ASN A 65 6.28 11.00 3.42
C ASN A 65 6.82 9.56 3.40
N ARG A 66 7.39 9.14 2.27
CA ARG A 66 7.88 7.77 2.12
C ARG A 66 9.17 7.52 2.88
N TYR A 67 9.93 8.57 3.26
CA TYR A 67 11.02 8.43 4.21
C TYR A 67 10.54 7.81 5.54
N TYR A 68 9.35 8.17 6.05
CA TYR A 68 8.84 7.56 7.27
C TYR A 68 8.66 6.04 7.13
N TYR A 69 8.11 5.58 6.01
CA TYR A 69 8.04 4.15 5.69
C TYR A 69 9.44 3.52 5.72
N GLN A 70 10.45 4.18 5.13
CA GLN A 70 11.83 3.70 5.16
C GLN A 70 12.36 3.51 6.60
N THR A 71 12.10 4.46 7.50
CA THR A 71 12.53 4.35 8.91
C THR A 71 11.85 3.21 9.67
N ARG A 72 10.67 2.75 9.21
CA ARG A 72 9.97 1.63 9.85
C ARG A 72 10.49 0.27 9.40
N VAL A 73 11.16 0.18 8.24
CA VAL A 73 11.69 -1.10 7.71
C VAL A 73 12.68 -1.79 8.66
N PRO A 74 13.74 -1.13 9.17
CA PRO A 74 14.65 -1.77 10.13
C PRO A 74 13.96 -2.15 11.45
N ILE A 75 13.00 -1.34 11.91
CA ILE A 75 12.22 -1.62 13.13
C ILE A 75 11.36 -2.87 12.97
N LYS A 76 10.60 -2.98 11.86
CA LYS A 76 9.77 -4.17 11.61
C LYS A 76 10.64 -5.41 11.40
N ASP A 77 11.83 -5.26 10.80
CA ASP A 77 12.76 -6.37 10.64
C ASP A 77 13.41 -6.82 11.95
N ALA A 78 13.65 -5.91 12.90
CA ALA A 78 14.10 -6.25 14.25
C ALA A 78 13.03 -7.05 15.02
N ILE A 79 11.75 -6.70 14.87
CA ILE A 79 10.63 -7.45 15.46
C ILE A 79 10.51 -8.85 14.86
N ILE A 80 10.68 -9.00 13.54
CA ILE A 80 10.71 -10.31 12.90
C ILE A 80 11.89 -11.14 13.43
N LEU A 81 13.06 -10.52 13.55
CA LEU A 81 14.26 -11.17 14.08
C LEU A 81 14.05 -11.69 15.51
N SER A 82 13.38 -10.91 16.38
CA SER A 82 13.16 -11.27 17.79
C SER A 82 12.19 -12.43 17.98
N LYS A 83 11.41 -12.80 16.96
CA LYS A 83 10.49 -13.95 17.01
C LYS A 83 11.15 -15.29 16.74
N SER A 84 12.40 -15.32 16.28
CA SER A 84 13.08 -16.56 15.90
C SER A 84 14.20 -16.95 16.86
N ASN A 85 14.11 -18.17 17.40
CA ASN A 85 15.17 -18.79 18.17
C ASN A 85 16.27 -19.42 17.28
N ASP A 86 16.04 -19.56 15.97
CA ASP A 86 17.02 -20.13 15.03
C ASP A 86 18.12 -19.12 14.65
N PRO A 87 19.41 -19.40 14.99
CA PRO A 87 20.52 -18.54 14.59
C PRO A 87 20.72 -18.44 13.06
N ALA A 88 20.35 -19.47 12.28
CA ALA A 88 20.49 -19.42 10.83
C ALA A 88 19.50 -18.42 10.22
N PHE A 89 18.23 -18.47 10.62
CA PHE A 89 17.25 -17.44 10.30
C PHE A 89 17.73 -16.04 10.70
N ARG A 90 18.22 -15.86 11.94
CA ARG A 90 18.66 -14.54 12.41
C ARG A 90 19.84 -13.97 11.60
N ARG A 91 20.83 -14.80 11.23
CA ARG A 91 21.94 -14.37 10.36
C ARG A 91 21.48 -13.96 8.96
N MET A 92 20.46 -14.64 8.43
CA MET A 92 19.87 -14.28 7.14
C MET A 92 19.08 -12.96 7.23
N TRP A 93 18.21 -12.82 8.24
CA TRP A 93 17.29 -11.68 8.33
C TRP A 93 17.97 -10.38 8.76
N ILE A 94 19.00 -10.44 9.62
CA ILE A 94 19.69 -9.23 10.14
C ILE A 94 20.31 -8.37 9.02
N ARG A 95 20.64 -8.96 7.87
CA ARG A 95 21.17 -8.23 6.70
C ARG A 95 20.23 -7.09 6.27
N ARG A 96 18.92 -7.29 6.35
CA ARG A 96 17.91 -6.30 5.96
C ARG A 96 17.98 -5.01 6.79
N ILE A 97 18.32 -5.15 8.07
CA ILE A 97 18.55 -4.02 8.99
C ILE A 97 19.82 -3.28 8.58
N ARG A 98 20.94 -4.00 8.41
CA ARG A 98 22.22 -3.40 7.98
C ARG A 98 22.10 -2.70 6.62
N ASP A 99 21.33 -3.26 5.69
CA ASP A 99 21.09 -2.64 4.39
C ASP A 99 20.37 -1.28 4.48
N HIS A 100 19.55 -1.07 5.52
CA HIS A 100 18.83 0.18 5.77
C HIS A 100 19.63 1.15 6.65
N ASP A 101 20.21 0.67 7.74
CA ASP A 101 20.84 1.51 8.77
C ASP A 101 22.33 1.78 8.48
N GLY A 102 22.99 0.94 7.68
CA GLY A 102 24.44 0.93 7.54
C GLY A 102 25.13 0.28 8.74
N ASP A 103 26.45 0.06 8.64
CA ASP A 103 27.27 -0.38 9.78
C ASP A 103 27.84 0.83 10.56
N VAL A 104 27.94 2.00 9.91
CA VAL A 104 28.31 3.28 10.51
C VAL A 104 27.38 4.42 10.07
N ALA A 105 27.38 5.53 10.81
CA ALA A 105 26.56 6.69 10.49
C ALA A 105 26.92 7.28 9.11
N GLY A 106 25.90 7.67 8.35
CA GLY A 106 26.07 8.17 6.97
C GLY A 106 26.18 7.06 5.92
N GLU A 107 25.76 5.84 6.26
CA GLU A 107 25.64 4.73 5.32
C GLU A 107 24.19 4.19 5.28
N GLY A 108 23.95 3.20 4.44
CA GLY A 108 22.68 2.48 4.39
C GLY A 108 21.58 3.16 3.56
N GLY A 109 20.47 2.45 3.42
CA GLY A 109 19.30 2.90 2.67
C GLY A 109 18.66 4.17 3.23
N LEU A 110 18.72 4.41 4.53
CA LEU A 110 18.19 5.64 5.14
C LEU A 110 19.01 6.87 4.71
N GLU A 111 20.34 6.76 4.73
CA GLU A 111 21.21 7.83 4.21
C GLU A 111 20.97 8.09 2.73
N LEU A 112 20.91 7.03 1.91
CA LEU A 112 20.64 7.17 0.48
C LEU A 112 19.28 7.81 0.21
N TRP A 113 18.29 7.61 1.07
CA TRP A 113 17.00 8.29 0.97
C TRP A 113 17.08 9.76 1.39
N LEU A 114 17.87 10.12 2.41
CA LEU A 114 18.11 11.52 2.76
C LEU A 114 18.85 12.26 1.64
N ARG A 115 19.81 11.61 0.97
CA ARG A 115 20.43 12.15 -0.25
C ARG A 115 19.43 12.37 -1.38
N LEU A 116 18.47 11.45 -1.57
CA LEU A 116 17.37 11.66 -2.51
C LEU A 116 16.54 12.89 -2.12
N ALA A 117 16.30 13.11 -0.82
CA ALA A 117 15.59 14.29 -0.33
C ALA A 117 16.35 15.59 -0.66
N ASP A 118 17.67 15.62 -0.45
CA ASP A 118 18.54 16.72 -0.87
C ASP A 118 18.42 16.95 -2.39
N GLY A 119 18.45 15.87 -3.17
CA GLY A 119 18.35 15.88 -4.63
C GLY A 119 17.03 16.43 -5.17
N VAL A 120 15.92 16.27 -4.42
CA VAL A 120 14.64 16.89 -4.78
C VAL A 120 14.49 18.32 -4.23
N GLY A 121 15.47 18.81 -3.46
CA GLY A 121 15.51 20.14 -2.85
C GLY A 121 14.66 20.26 -1.59
N LEU A 122 14.55 19.19 -0.81
CA LEU A 122 13.97 19.23 0.54
C LEU A 122 15.05 19.56 1.57
N ASP A 123 14.64 20.16 2.69
CA ASP A 123 15.51 20.28 3.85
C ASP A 123 15.71 18.91 4.50
N ARG A 124 16.97 18.55 4.70
CA ARG A 124 17.36 17.23 5.22
C ARG A 124 16.89 17.00 6.64
N GLU A 125 16.99 18.02 7.50
CA GLU A 125 16.60 17.91 8.91
C GLU A 125 15.08 17.82 9.08
N GLU A 126 14.32 18.53 8.24
CA GLU A 126 12.86 18.42 8.14
C GLU A 126 12.45 16.98 7.84
N VAL A 127 13.02 16.39 6.78
CA VAL A 127 12.72 15.01 6.38
C VAL A 127 13.16 14.03 7.45
N ALA A 128 14.39 14.17 7.98
CA ALA A 128 14.92 13.31 9.03
C ALA A 128 14.06 13.32 10.29
N SER A 129 13.52 14.49 10.68
CA SER A 129 12.70 14.64 11.88
C SER A 129 11.32 13.97 11.78
N CYS A 130 10.87 13.65 10.56
CA CYS A 130 9.56 13.07 10.28
C CYS A 130 8.37 13.89 10.82
N ARG A 131 8.55 15.17 11.19
CA ARG A 131 7.49 15.99 11.81
C ARG A 131 6.38 16.39 10.85
N SER A 132 6.72 16.58 9.57
CA SER A 132 5.78 16.92 8.50
C SER A 132 5.17 15.72 7.78
N VAL A 133 5.40 14.50 8.29
CA VAL A 133 4.78 13.29 7.74
C VAL A 133 3.28 13.33 7.99
N LEU A 134 2.50 13.08 6.95
CA LEU A 134 1.04 13.09 7.02
C LEU A 134 0.54 12.07 8.05
N PRO A 135 -0.49 12.40 8.86
CA PRO A 135 -1.04 11.49 9.86
C PRO A 135 -1.45 10.13 9.28
N GLY A 136 -2.14 10.10 8.13
CA GLY A 136 -2.52 8.85 7.46
C GLY A 136 -1.32 7.99 7.03
N VAL A 137 -0.25 8.64 6.55
CA VAL A 137 1.03 7.96 6.24
C VAL A 137 1.63 7.35 7.50
N ARG A 138 1.63 8.09 8.60
CA ARG A 138 2.13 7.62 9.89
C ARG A 138 1.33 6.41 10.38
N PHE A 139 0.00 6.51 10.39
CA PHE A 139 -0.88 5.42 10.81
C PHE A 139 -0.69 4.15 9.98
N ALA A 140 -0.58 4.26 8.65
CA ALA A 140 -0.35 3.09 7.81
C ALA A 140 1.05 2.47 8.02
N CYS A 141 2.09 3.29 8.17
CA CYS A 141 3.44 2.80 8.45
C CYS A 141 3.55 2.12 9.82
N ASP A 142 2.96 2.72 10.86
CA ASP A 142 2.92 2.15 12.20
C ASP A 142 2.05 0.89 12.25
N GLY A 143 0.98 0.84 11.45
CA GLY A 143 0.18 -0.36 11.22
C GLY A 143 0.99 -1.52 10.63
N TYR A 144 2.04 -1.26 9.85
CA TYR A 144 2.94 -2.34 9.40
C TYR A 144 3.78 -2.90 10.54
N VAL A 145 4.31 -2.02 11.40
CA VAL A 145 5.08 -2.41 12.59
C VAL A 145 4.18 -3.22 13.55
N GLN A 146 2.94 -2.78 13.75
CA GLN A 146 1.96 -3.49 14.56
C GLN A 146 1.61 -4.87 13.95
N LEU A 147 1.37 -4.94 12.64
CA LEU A 147 1.10 -6.21 11.94
C LEU A 147 2.22 -7.22 12.23
N VAL A 148 3.48 -6.85 12.04
CA VAL A 148 4.57 -7.79 12.32
C VAL A 148 4.70 -8.09 13.81
N SER A 149 4.37 -7.16 14.71
CA SER A 149 4.44 -7.39 16.15
C SER A 149 3.42 -8.44 16.60
N GLU A 150 2.18 -8.36 16.12
CA GLU A 150 1.07 -9.20 16.59
C GLU A 150 1.03 -10.58 15.92
N ARG A 151 1.45 -10.68 14.66
CA ARG A 151 1.31 -11.92 13.88
C ARG A 151 2.42 -12.93 14.16
N SER A 152 2.19 -14.18 13.76
CA SER A 152 3.21 -15.24 13.85
C SER A 152 4.45 -14.88 13.02
N LEU A 153 5.56 -15.57 13.27
CA LEU A 153 6.79 -15.37 12.49
C LEU A 153 6.57 -15.57 10.99
N VAL A 154 5.83 -16.61 10.59
CA VAL A 154 5.59 -16.92 9.17
C VAL A 154 4.71 -15.88 8.49
N GLU A 155 3.65 -15.40 9.15
CA GLU A 155 2.81 -14.30 8.65
C GLU A 155 3.62 -13.00 8.52
N ALA A 156 4.46 -12.70 9.51
CA ALA A 156 5.31 -11.51 9.50
C ALA A 156 6.34 -11.55 8.36
N VAL A 157 6.95 -12.71 8.09
CA VAL A 157 7.82 -12.90 6.91
C VAL A 157 7.02 -12.80 5.61
N ALA A 158 5.83 -13.42 5.53
CA ALA A 158 4.97 -13.36 4.35
C ALA A 158 4.58 -11.92 3.96
N SER A 159 4.38 -11.05 4.95
CA SER A 159 4.13 -9.62 4.71
C SER A 159 5.28 -8.89 4.00
N SER A 160 6.49 -9.45 3.94
CA SER A 160 7.61 -8.84 3.19
C SER A 160 7.56 -9.18 1.70
N LEU A 161 6.78 -10.17 1.27
CA LEU A 161 6.79 -10.72 -0.09
C LEU A 161 6.32 -9.75 -1.18
N THR A 162 5.81 -8.56 -0.82
CA THR A 162 5.71 -7.42 -1.75
C THR A 162 7.05 -7.10 -2.45
N GLU A 163 8.18 -7.52 -1.88
CA GLU A 163 9.50 -7.38 -2.47
C GLU A 163 9.67 -8.12 -3.80
N PHE A 164 8.83 -9.12 -4.13
CA PHE A 164 8.82 -9.74 -5.46
C PHE A 164 8.63 -8.74 -6.60
N PHE A 165 7.81 -7.73 -6.37
CA PHE A 165 7.35 -6.79 -7.40
C PHE A 165 8.18 -5.50 -7.43
N SER A 166 9.00 -5.29 -6.39
CA SER A 166 9.80 -4.07 -6.24
C SER A 166 10.96 -3.89 -7.24
N PRO A 167 11.72 -4.93 -7.69
CA PRO A 167 12.92 -4.71 -8.51
C PRO A 167 12.64 -4.07 -9.87
N ASP A 168 11.60 -4.54 -10.55
CA ASP A 168 11.24 -4.04 -11.88
C ASP A 168 10.64 -2.64 -11.77
N LEU A 169 9.86 -2.38 -10.71
CA LEU A 169 9.36 -1.03 -10.40
C LEU A 169 10.52 -0.04 -10.14
N MET A 170 11.53 -0.40 -9.34
CA MET A 170 12.67 0.49 -9.07
C MET A 170 13.45 0.80 -10.36
N THR A 171 13.65 -0.21 -11.21
CA THR A 171 14.35 -0.04 -12.49
C THR A 171 13.58 0.91 -13.42
N ARG A 172 12.26 0.71 -13.57
CA ARG A 172 11.39 1.63 -14.32
C ARG A 172 11.40 3.04 -13.75
N ARG A 173 11.43 3.17 -12.42
CA ARG A 173 11.46 4.47 -11.74
C ARG A 173 12.71 5.26 -12.07
N VAL A 174 13.89 4.64 -12.00
CA VAL A 174 15.16 5.31 -12.34
C VAL A 174 15.11 5.85 -13.77
N LEU A 175 14.69 5.02 -14.74
CA LEU A 175 14.58 5.44 -16.14
C LEU A 175 13.56 6.58 -16.34
N ALA A 176 12.40 6.49 -15.68
CA ALA A 176 11.38 7.53 -15.75
C ALA A 176 11.87 8.86 -15.15
N TRP A 177 12.54 8.82 -14.00
CA TRP A 177 13.01 10.03 -13.32
C TRP A 177 14.14 10.71 -14.09
N GLU A 178 15.12 9.95 -14.60
CA GLU A 178 16.18 10.52 -15.44
C GLU A 178 15.64 11.17 -16.71
N ARG A 179 14.53 10.65 -17.26
CA ARG A 179 13.89 11.21 -18.45
C ARG A 179 13.03 12.43 -18.15
N HIS A 180 12.18 12.35 -17.13
CA HIS A 180 11.10 13.31 -16.92
C HIS A 180 11.40 14.38 -15.86
N TYR A 181 12.33 14.12 -14.95
CA TYR A 181 12.73 15.04 -13.88
C TYR A 181 14.25 15.33 -13.93
N PRO A 182 14.77 15.86 -15.06
CA PRO A 182 16.21 16.01 -15.28
C PRO A 182 16.90 17.03 -14.35
N TRP A 183 16.12 17.78 -13.56
CA TRP A 183 16.59 18.68 -12.52
C TRP A 183 17.08 17.94 -11.26
N ILE A 184 16.83 16.63 -11.16
CA ILE A 184 17.38 15.75 -10.12
C ILE A 184 18.67 15.13 -10.65
N ALA A 185 19.78 15.34 -9.95
CA ALA A 185 21.06 14.76 -10.34
C ALA A 185 20.99 13.23 -10.28
N LYS A 186 21.66 12.56 -11.23
CA LYS A 186 21.52 11.11 -11.41
C LYS A 186 21.92 10.34 -10.17
N ASP A 187 23.02 10.68 -9.53
CA ASP A 187 23.55 10.08 -8.30
C ASP A 187 22.56 10.13 -7.12
N MET A 188 21.63 11.09 -7.11
CA MET A 188 20.58 11.18 -6.09
C MET A 188 19.57 10.00 -6.15
N LEU A 189 19.57 9.22 -7.23
CA LEU A 189 18.72 8.04 -7.42
C LEU A 189 19.37 6.73 -6.94
N ASP A 190 20.53 6.78 -6.29
CA ASP A 190 21.31 5.60 -5.90
C ASP A 190 20.58 4.65 -4.95
N TYR A 191 19.67 5.17 -4.11
CA TYR A 191 18.75 4.32 -3.34
C TYR A 191 17.99 3.33 -4.25
N PHE A 192 17.44 3.81 -5.36
CA PHE A 192 16.69 2.96 -6.30
C PHE A 192 17.58 2.05 -7.12
N ARG A 193 18.83 2.44 -7.42
CA ARG A 193 19.77 1.61 -8.21
C ARG A 193 20.31 0.44 -7.41
N THR A 194 20.51 0.60 -6.11
CA THR A 194 21.11 -0.42 -5.23
C THR A 194 20.10 -1.44 -4.71
N ARG A 195 18.81 -1.13 -4.69
CA ARG A 195 17.75 -2.00 -4.13
C ARG A 195 17.43 -3.27 -4.95
N PRO A 196 17.39 -3.28 -6.29
CA PRO A 196 16.98 -4.45 -7.07
C PRO A 196 17.69 -5.78 -6.74
N PRO A 197 19.04 -5.85 -6.71
CA PRO A 197 19.71 -7.11 -6.36
C PRO A 197 19.39 -7.57 -4.92
N ARG A 198 19.30 -6.63 -3.97
CA ARG A 198 18.95 -6.91 -2.56
C ARG A 198 17.53 -7.45 -2.45
N ALA A 199 16.56 -6.79 -3.09
CA ALA A 199 15.16 -7.18 -3.08
C ALA A 199 14.92 -8.58 -3.71
N ARG A 200 15.66 -8.94 -4.76
CA ARG A 200 15.62 -10.29 -5.35
C ARG A 200 16.13 -11.37 -4.38
N GLN A 201 17.22 -11.09 -3.67
CA GLN A 201 17.73 -12.01 -2.65
C GLN A 201 16.74 -12.15 -1.48
N ASP A 202 16.28 -11.01 -0.97
CA ASP A 202 15.34 -10.90 0.14
C ASP A 202 14.03 -11.65 -0.12
N SER A 203 13.41 -11.44 -1.29
CA SER A 203 12.16 -12.13 -1.68
C SER A 203 12.35 -13.63 -1.85
N ARG A 204 13.48 -14.08 -2.42
CA ARG A 204 13.80 -15.50 -2.54
C ARG A 204 13.94 -16.18 -1.18
N GLU A 205 14.68 -15.56 -0.25
CA GLU A 205 14.85 -16.13 1.09
C GLU A 205 13.53 -16.14 1.88
N ALA A 206 12.72 -15.09 1.76
CA ALA A 206 11.42 -15.01 2.42
C ALA A 206 10.41 -16.04 1.88
N ILE A 207 10.33 -16.25 0.56
CA ILE A 207 9.37 -17.22 0.00
C ILE A 207 9.72 -18.66 0.39
N GLU A 208 11.01 -19.03 0.38
CA GLU A 208 11.44 -20.36 0.83
C GLU A 208 11.09 -20.59 2.30
N PHE A 209 11.29 -19.57 3.14
CA PHE A 209 10.89 -19.63 4.53
C PHE A 209 9.38 -19.83 4.68
N VAL A 210 8.56 -19.05 3.96
CA VAL A 210 7.10 -19.13 4.05
C VAL A 210 6.59 -20.49 3.56
N ILE A 211 7.10 -21.01 2.45
CA ILE A 211 6.73 -22.35 1.94
C ILE A 211 7.06 -23.44 2.97
N ALA A 212 8.25 -23.37 3.58
CA ALA A 212 8.68 -24.39 4.53
C ALA A 212 7.87 -24.40 5.84
N HIS A 213 7.27 -23.27 6.23
CA HIS A 213 6.61 -23.11 7.52
C HIS A 213 5.09 -22.97 7.45
N ALA A 214 4.51 -22.60 6.29
CA ALA A 214 3.07 -22.55 6.07
C ALA A 214 2.51 -23.95 5.75
N THR A 215 2.57 -24.86 6.73
CA THR A 215 2.33 -26.30 6.55
C THR A 215 0.85 -26.72 6.56
N THR A 216 -0.08 -25.79 6.80
CA THR A 216 -1.53 -26.03 6.70
C THR A 216 -2.16 -25.01 5.77
N TYR A 217 -3.33 -25.35 5.19
CA TYR A 217 -4.03 -24.42 4.31
C TYR A 217 -4.44 -23.13 5.04
N GLU A 218 -4.84 -23.23 6.31
CA GLU A 218 -5.19 -22.09 7.15
C GLU A 218 -3.99 -21.15 7.36
N LEU A 219 -2.79 -21.70 7.53
CA LEU A 219 -1.58 -20.90 7.67
C LEU A 219 -1.13 -20.26 6.35
N GLN A 220 -1.36 -20.95 5.22
CA GLN A 220 -1.18 -20.36 3.89
C GLN A 220 -2.15 -19.18 3.68
N GLU A 221 -3.42 -19.33 4.06
CA GLU A 221 -4.43 -18.26 4.04
C GLU A 221 -4.00 -17.06 4.88
N GLN A 222 -3.51 -17.29 6.10
CA GLN A 222 -3.01 -16.24 6.97
C GLN A 222 -1.79 -15.50 6.38
N CYS A 223 -0.87 -16.23 5.73
CA CYS A 223 0.27 -15.64 5.02
C CYS A 223 -0.18 -14.74 3.86
N ILE A 224 -1.18 -15.19 3.09
CA ILE A 224 -1.77 -14.40 2.01
C ILE A 224 -2.48 -13.16 2.55
N ALA A 225 -3.24 -13.29 3.63
CA ALA A 225 -3.89 -12.16 4.29
C ALA A 225 -2.86 -11.12 4.78
N ALA A 226 -1.72 -11.55 5.32
CA ALA A 226 -0.63 -10.66 5.72
C ALA A 226 0.01 -9.93 4.52
N LEU A 227 0.18 -10.62 3.39
CA LEU A 227 0.63 -10.01 2.13
C LEU A 227 -0.38 -8.97 1.60
N ILE A 228 -1.67 -9.31 1.58
CA ILE A 228 -2.73 -8.39 1.15
C ILE A 228 -2.77 -7.17 2.07
N ARG A 229 -2.67 -7.36 3.39
CA ARG A 229 -2.62 -6.23 4.33
C ARG A 229 -1.42 -5.32 4.06
N LYS A 230 -0.28 -5.89 3.67
CA LYS A 230 0.89 -5.10 3.26
C LYS A 230 0.62 -4.29 1.99
N THR A 231 -0.04 -4.85 0.98
CA THR A 231 -0.33 -4.10 -0.25
C THR A 231 -1.31 -2.96 0.01
N GLU A 232 -2.32 -3.16 0.88
CA GLU A 232 -3.21 -2.10 1.35
C GLU A 232 -2.45 -0.95 2.04
N ILE A 233 -1.48 -1.27 2.90
CA ILE A 233 -0.62 -0.25 3.54
C ILE A 233 0.11 0.55 2.47
N LEU A 234 0.75 -0.11 1.51
CA LEU A 234 1.49 0.58 0.45
C LEU A 234 0.61 1.46 -0.43
N TRP A 235 -0.63 1.03 -0.67
CA TRP A 235 -1.65 1.75 -1.42
C TRP A 235 -2.12 3.01 -0.66
N HIS A 236 -2.47 2.86 0.62
CA HIS A 236 -2.95 3.95 1.47
C HIS A 236 -1.93 5.09 1.61
N LEU A 237 -0.62 4.76 1.61
CA LEU A 237 0.43 5.77 1.58
C LEU A 237 0.35 6.70 0.35
N LEU A 238 -0.19 6.22 -0.77
CA LEU A 238 -0.39 7.02 -1.98
C LEU A 238 -1.75 7.71 -1.98
N ASP A 239 -2.79 7.10 -1.40
CA ASP A 239 -4.09 7.76 -1.19
C ASP A 239 -3.94 9.03 -0.33
N CYS A 240 -3.08 8.99 0.69
CA CYS A 240 -2.76 10.15 1.51
C CYS A 240 -2.11 11.30 0.73
N LEU A 241 -1.40 10.99 -0.37
CA LEU A 241 -0.70 11.97 -1.19
C LEU A 241 -1.57 12.48 -2.35
N TRP A 242 -2.62 11.75 -2.70
CA TRP A 242 -3.47 12.08 -3.83
C TRP A 242 -4.44 13.20 -3.46
N VAL A 243 -4.42 14.28 -4.23
CA VAL A 243 -5.37 15.39 -4.13
C VAL A 243 -6.27 15.38 -5.36
N ALA A 244 -7.56 15.07 -5.16
CA ALA A 244 -8.53 14.97 -6.24
C ALA A 244 -9.21 16.31 -6.55
N VAL A 245 -9.37 16.61 -7.83
CA VAL A 245 -9.98 17.86 -8.33
C VAL A 245 -10.94 17.57 -9.45
N VAL A 246 -12.06 18.28 -9.49
CA VAL A 246 -12.95 18.26 -10.66
C VAL A 246 -12.20 18.79 -11.89
N ALA A 247 -12.19 18.00 -12.97
CA ALA A 247 -11.56 18.40 -14.23
C ALA A 247 -12.22 19.68 -14.76
N ALA A 248 -11.46 20.57 -15.42
CA ALA A 248 -11.99 21.84 -15.93
C ALA A 248 -13.20 21.70 -16.87
N LYS A 249 -13.29 20.56 -17.58
CA LYS A 249 -14.41 20.21 -18.46
C LYS A 249 -15.67 19.76 -17.71
N ALA A 250 -15.58 19.46 -16.42
CA ALA A 250 -16.66 18.97 -15.59
C ALA A 250 -17.11 20.05 -14.59
N ARG A 251 -18.42 20.16 -14.35
CA ARG A 251 -19.00 21.14 -13.40
C ARG A 251 -20.14 20.51 -12.62
N LEU A 252 -20.09 20.63 -11.30
CA LEU A 252 -21.19 20.22 -10.43
C LEU A 252 -22.31 21.25 -10.48
N ARG A 253 -23.56 20.81 -10.68
CA ARG A 253 -24.76 21.64 -10.70
C ARG A 253 -25.87 21.00 -9.88
N TRP A 254 -26.64 21.80 -9.15
CA TRP A 254 -27.89 21.35 -8.54
C TRP A 254 -29.04 21.40 -9.54
N ASP A 255 -29.82 20.32 -9.64
CA ASP A 255 -31.09 20.30 -10.36
C ASP A 255 -32.26 20.31 -9.38
N ALA A 256 -32.96 21.44 -9.32
CA ALA A 256 -34.11 21.63 -8.44
C ALA A 256 -35.32 20.76 -8.81
N ARG A 257 -35.45 20.30 -10.06
CA ARG A 257 -36.60 19.48 -10.48
C ARG A 257 -36.49 18.05 -9.98
N SER A 258 -35.29 17.47 -10.05
CA SER A 258 -35.03 16.12 -9.55
C SER A 258 -34.51 16.09 -8.10
N SER A 259 -34.22 17.26 -7.51
CA SER A 259 -33.61 17.40 -6.18
C SER A 259 -32.30 16.59 -6.05
N ARG A 260 -31.46 16.66 -7.08
CA ARG A 260 -30.19 15.92 -7.16
C ARG A 260 -29.07 16.79 -7.73
N HIS A 261 -27.84 16.42 -7.39
CA HIS A 261 -26.65 16.98 -8.03
C HIS A 261 -26.36 16.26 -9.36
N LEU A 262 -25.99 17.05 -10.36
CA LEU A 262 -25.55 16.61 -11.68
C LEU A 262 -24.10 17.04 -11.90
N LEU A 263 -23.25 16.11 -12.34
CA LEU A 263 -21.92 16.43 -12.86
C LEU A 263 -22.01 16.57 -14.38
N LEU A 264 -21.93 17.81 -14.87
CA LEU A 264 -22.05 18.15 -16.28
C LEU A 264 -20.69 18.18 -16.96
N TYR A 265 -20.56 17.60 -18.16
CA TYR A 265 -19.35 17.62 -19.00
C TYR A 265 -19.76 17.60 -20.49
N PRO A 266 -18.85 17.88 -21.46
CA PRO A 266 -19.22 18.33 -22.81
C PRO A 266 -20.20 17.44 -23.57
N GLU A 267 -20.17 16.13 -23.33
CA GLU A 267 -21.00 15.18 -24.08
C GLU A 267 -22.24 14.70 -23.31
N ARG A 268 -22.26 14.78 -21.96
CA ARG A 268 -23.32 14.21 -21.10
C ARG A 268 -23.35 14.84 -19.70
N GLY A 269 -24.42 14.56 -18.95
CA GLY A 269 -24.49 14.78 -17.49
C GLY A 269 -24.56 13.44 -16.74
N LEU A 270 -23.91 13.36 -15.57
CA LEU A 270 -24.04 12.23 -14.64
C LEU A 270 -24.91 12.65 -13.46
N ILE A 271 -25.97 11.88 -13.18
CA ILE A 271 -26.76 12.07 -11.94
C ILE A 271 -25.96 11.47 -10.78
N LEU A 272 -25.68 12.28 -9.77
CA LEU A 272 -25.00 11.84 -8.56
C LEU A 272 -26.03 11.47 -7.49
N ASN A 273 -25.74 10.40 -6.75
CA ASN A 273 -26.40 10.18 -5.46
C ASN A 273 -25.80 11.17 -4.42
N PRO A 274 -26.41 11.31 -3.23
CA PRO A 274 -25.95 12.27 -2.23
C PRO A 274 -24.48 12.10 -1.83
N THR A 275 -24.03 10.86 -1.58
CA THR A 275 -22.64 10.57 -1.20
C THR A 275 -21.65 10.95 -2.30
N ALA A 276 -21.93 10.58 -3.55
CA ALA A 276 -21.09 10.95 -4.69
C ALA A 276 -21.05 12.47 -4.90
N ALA A 277 -22.16 13.17 -4.65
CA ALA A 277 -22.18 14.63 -4.71
C ALA A 277 -21.28 15.26 -3.67
N ASP A 278 -21.30 14.77 -2.43
CA ASP A 278 -20.42 15.27 -1.36
C ASP A 278 -18.94 15.03 -1.68
N VAL A 279 -18.59 13.85 -2.24
CA VAL A 279 -17.21 13.58 -2.68
C VAL A 279 -16.78 14.61 -3.72
N ILE A 280 -17.60 14.85 -4.76
CA ILE A 280 -17.28 15.83 -5.82
C ILE A 280 -17.18 17.26 -5.27
N GLN A 281 -18.01 17.63 -4.29
CA GLN A 281 -17.94 18.96 -3.64
C GLN A 281 -16.62 19.19 -2.90
N LEU A 282 -16.00 18.12 -2.39
CA LEU A 282 -14.72 18.18 -1.70
C LEU A 282 -13.50 18.04 -2.64
N CYS A 283 -13.72 17.67 -3.90
CA CYS A 283 -12.67 17.58 -4.93
C CYS A 283 -12.31 18.96 -5.50
N THR A 284 -11.85 19.86 -4.63
CA THR A 284 -11.53 21.25 -4.98
C THR A 284 -10.04 21.50 -5.19
N GLY A 285 -9.18 20.54 -4.84
CA GLY A 285 -7.74 20.75 -4.70
C GLY A 285 -7.29 21.11 -3.28
N ALA A 286 -8.22 21.50 -2.40
CA ALA A 286 -7.90 21.89 -1.03
C ALA A 286 -7.81 20.71 -0.03
N HIS A 287 -8.16 19.50 -0.46
CA HIS A 287 -8.26 18.32 0.40
C HIS A 287 -7.58 17.12 -0.25
N THR A 288 -6.77 16.40 0.51
CA THR A 288 -6.30 15.08 0.11
C THR A 288 -7.47 14.09 0.08
N VAL A 289 -7.34 12.99 -0.64
CA VAL A 289 -8.38 11.95 -0.63
C VAL A 289 -8.59 11.40 0.79
N ALA A 290 -7.53 11.29 1.59
CA ALA A 290 -7.65 10.93 3.01
C ALA A 290 -8.50 11.93 3.81
N ASP A 291 -8.31 13.25 3.61
CA ASP A 291 -9.13 14.28 4.26
C ASP A 291 -10.61 14.19 3.84
N ILE A 292 -10.86 13.90 2.57
CA ILE A 292 -12.22 13.68 2.03
C ILE A 292 -12.85 12.49 2.75
N VAL A 293 -12.13 11.37 2.86
CA VAL A 293 -12.60 10.16 3.56
C VAL A 293 -12.92 10.45 5.02
N ASP A 294 -12.04 11.14 5.75
CA ASP A 294 -12.24 11.44 7.18
C ASP A 294 -13.48 12.32 7.39
N ARG A 295 -13.68 13.34 6.55
CA ARG A 295 -14.87 14.22 6.60
C ARG A 295 -16.16 13.46 6.31
N LEU A 296 -16.14 12.57 5.32
CA LEU A 296 -17.32 11.79 4.96
C LEU A 296 -17.61 10.69 5.99
N ALA A 297 -16.59 10.04 6.56
CA ALA A 297 -16.76 9.09 7.64
C ALA A 297 -17.40 9.74 8.87
N ALA A 298 -17.00 10.96 9.22
CA ALA A 298 -17.64 11.74 10.28
C ALA A 298 -19.10 12.12 9.94
N LYS A 299 -19.38 12.50 8.68
CA LYS A 299 -20.72 12.88 8.23
C LYS A 299 -21.70 11.69 8.18
N TYR A 300 -21.22 10.50 7.80
CA TYR A 300 -22.01 9.30 7.57
C TYR A 300 -21.89 8.24 8.68
N ALA A 301 -21.50 8.65 9.89
CA ALA A 301 -21.49 7.79 11.05
C ALA A 301 -22.87 7.09 11.25
N PRO A 302 -22.90 5.80 11.64
CA PRO A 302 -21.81 5.01 12.23
C PRO A 302 -21.04 4.13 11.22
N GLN A 303 -21.03 4.43 9.92
CA GLN A 303 -20.28 3.61 8.96
C GLN A 303 -18.77 3.58 9.29
N PRO A 304 -18.12 2.40 9.24
CA PRO A 304 -16.67 2.30 9.45
C PRO A 304 -15.90 3.13 8.43
N ARG A 305 -14.84 3.81 8.89
CA ARG A 305 -13.96 4.62 8.04
C ARG A 305 -13.42 3.81 6.85
N GLU A 306 -13.03 2.54 7.06
CA GLU A 306 -12.49 1.72 5.97
C GLU A 306 -13.53 1.43 4.88
N THR A 307 -14.81 1.34 5.23
CA THR A 307 -15.90 1.17 4.25
C THR A 307 -16.06 2.42 3.41
N VAL A 308 -16.14 3.59 4.06
CA VAL A 308 -16.25 4.89 3.38
C VAL A 308 -15.03 5.12 2.47
N GLU A 309 -13.84 4.81 2.96
CA GLU A 309 -12.59 4.91 2.20
C GLU A 309 -12.66 4.14 0.88
N ARG A 310 -13.05 2.86 0.94
CA ARG A 310 -13.16 2.00 -0.24
C ARG A 310 -14.15 2.55 -1.27
N GLU A 311 -15.30 3.04 -0.83
CA GLU A 311 -16.33 3.60 -1.71
C GLU A 311 -15.88 4.90 -2.37
N VAL A 312 -15.27 5.81 -1.59
CA VAL A 312 -14.72 7.08 -2.08
C VAL A 312 -13.63 6.82 -3.12
N LEU A 313 -12.67 5.93 -2.81
CA LEU A 313 -11.59 5.59 -3.73
C LEU A 313 -12.13 4.97 -5.03
N THR A 314 -13.04 4.01 -4.93
CA THR A 314 -13.67 3.37 -6.09
C THR A 314 -14.38 4.42 -6.96
N PHE A 315 -15.10 5.35 -6.35
CA PHE A 315 -15.78 6.42 -7.06
C PHE A 315 -14.80 7.38 -7.75
N LEU A 316 -13.75 7.82 -7.05
CA LEU A 316 -12.76 8.74 -7.60
C LEU A 316 -11.98 8.13 -8.76
N VAL A 317 -11.58 6.86 -8.67
CA VAL A 317 -10.93 6.12 -9.76
C VAL A 317 -11.85 6.10 -11.00
N ASN A 318 -13.11 5.68 -10.82
CA ASN A 318 -14.08 5.64 -11.92
C ASN A 318 -14.31 7.02 -12.57
N MET A 319 -14.35 8.09 -11.79
CA MET A 319 -14.48 9.44 -12.33
C MET A 319 -13.20 9.90 -13.03
N ALA A 320 -12.04 9.51 -12.53
CA ALA A 320 -10.75 9.86 -13.09
C ALA A 320 -10.46 9.12 -14.42
N ASP A 321 -10.92 7.88 -14.58
CA ASP A 321 -10.86 7.12 -15.83
C ASP A 321 -11.73 7.74 -16.93
N ARG A 322 -12.83 8.37 -16.52
CA ARG A 322 -13.69 9.17 -17.41
C ARG A 322 -13.15 10.58 -17.66
N GLY A 323 -12.00 10.92 -17.05
CA GLY A 323 -11.38 12.24 -17.09
C GLY A 323 -12.24 13.34 -16.45
N LEU A 324 -13.14 12.99 -15.53
CA LEU A 324 -14.01 13.94 -14.80
C LEU A 324 -13.38 14.42 -13.50
N ILE A 325 -12.48 13.61 -12.92
CA ILE A 325 -11.58 13.99 -11.84
C ILE A 325 -10.14 13.94 -12.37
N ARG A 326 -9.30 14.85 -11.90
CA ARG A 326 -7.84 14.84 -12.11
C ARG A 326 -7.12 15.04 -10.79
N GLU A 327 -5.81 14.79 -10.79
CA GLU A 327 -4.97 15.22 -9.69
C GLU A 327 -4.80 16.76 -9.75
N HIS A 328 -4.59 17.40 -8.59
CA HIS A 328 -4.36 18.84 -8.54
C HIS A 328 -2.98 19.19 -9.10
N ASP A 329 -2.99 19.76 -10.30
CA ASP A 329 -1.81 20.36 -10.93
C ASP A 329 -1.70 21.80 -10.44
N ASP A 330 -1.08 22.02 -9.26
CA ASP A 330 -0.69 23.37 -8.81
C ASP A 330 0.69 23.75 -9.36
#